data_AF-A0A8T0DGC9-F1
#
_entry.id   AF-A0A8T0DGC9-F1
#
_cell.length_a   1.000
_cell.length_b   1.000
_cell.length_c   1.000
_cell.angle_alpha   90.00
_cell.angle_beta   90.00
_cell.angle_gamma   90.00
#
_symmetry.space_group_name_H-M   'P 1'
#
loop_
_entity.id
_entity.type
_entity.pdbx_description
1 polymer ?
#
loop_
_entity_poly.entity_id
_entity_poly.type
_entity_poly.pdbx_seq_one_letter_code
_entity_poly.pdbx_strand_id
1 'polypeptide(L)'
;MADENGQLPEIERIGRQEFELDVDEQAAILEETENAVKQVREEIELSDLAKQFTWQILKKRCWDRMEVKGRTLKAFGLQLEVCNFPLCARSQAELARLAAVRNRRRVQMHMEHESTRMMNELAFGSSVRVSY
;
A
#
# COMPACT_ATOMS: atom_id res chain seq x y z
N MET A 1 55.03 2.25 -30.48
CA MET A 1 54.85 2.85 -29.13
C MET A 1 56.18 3.02 -28.40
N ALA A 2 56.84 1.96 -27.90
CA ALA A 2 58.14 2.12 -27.22
C ALA A 2 59.27 2.57 -28.17
N ASP A 3 59.30 2.04 -29.40
CA ASP A 3 60.28 2.42 -30.42
C ASP A 3 60.08 3.87 -30.93
N GLU A 4 58.84 4.35 -30.94
CA GLU A 4 58.49 5.73 -31.31
C GLU A 4 58.90 6.73 -30.21
N ASN A 5 58.79 6.34 -28.94
CA ASN A 5 59.23 7.14 -27.80
C ASN A 5 60.75 7.35 -27.77
N GLY A 6 61.52 6.41 -28.32
CA GLY A 6 62.97 6.54 -28.46
C GLY A 6 63.43 7.63 -29.45
N GLN A 7 62.52 8.07 -30.34
CA GLN A 7 62.81 9.12 -31.33
C GLN A 7 62.43 10.52 -30.84
N LEU A 8 61.76 10.64 -29.70
CA LEU A 8 61.33 11.91 -29.14
C LEU A 8 62.45 12.63 -28.37
N PRO A 9 62.41 13.98 -28.31
CA PRO A 9 63.30 14.77 -27.46
C PRO A 9 63.24 14.30 -26.00
N GLU A 10 64.35 14.45 -25.26
CA GLU A 10 64.45 13.96 -23.87
C GLU A 10 63.35 14.48 -22.93
N ILE A 11 62.81 15.67 -23.20
CA ILE A 11 61.73 16.27 -22.39
C ILE A 11 60.35 15.66 -22.68
N GLU A 12 60.17 15.09 -23.88
CA GLU A 12 58.92 14.52 -24.38
C GLU A 12 58.92 12.99 -24.32
N ARG A 13 60.09 12.40 -24.06
CA ARG A 13 60.29 10.97 -23.92
C ARG A 13 59.80 10.51 -22.55
N ILE A 14 58.83 9.61 -22.58
CA ILE A 14 58.24 8.98 -21.40
C ILE A 14 59.26 7.99 -20.80
N GLY A 15 59.39 7.89 -19.47
CA GLY A 15 60.30 6.97 -18.80
C GLY A 15 59.96 5.50 -19.06
N ARG A 16 60.95 4.60 -19.03
CA ARG A 16 60.70 3.14 -19.26
C ARG A 16 59.72 2.53 -18.26
N GLN A 17 59.75 2.98 -17.01
CA GLN A 17 58.86 2.52 -15.94
C GLN A 17 57.40 2.95 -16.18
N GLU A 18 57.17 4.00 -16.96
CA GLU A 18 55.83 4.45 -17.34
C GLU A 18 55.27 3.66 -18.54
N PHE A 19 56.10 2.86 -19.22
CA PHE A 19 55.67 1.86 -20.20
C PHE A 19 55.37 0.50 -19.58
N GLU A 20 55.88 0.23 -18.38
CA GLU A 20 55.68 -1.03 -17.68
C GLU A 20 54.26 -1.05 -17.11
N LEU A 21 53.44 -1.98 -17.61
CA LEU A 21 52.10 -2.19 -17.14
C LEU A 21 52.15 -3.24 -16.02
N ASP A 22 51.81 -2.84 -14.80
CA ASP A 22 51.71 -3.77 -13.67
C ASP A 22 50.43 -4.61 -13.81
N VAL A 23 50.57 -5.74 -14.49
CA VAL A 23 49.48 -6.68 -14.75
C VAL A 23 49.00 -7.38 -13.47
N ASP A 24 49.87 -7.51 -12.46
CA ASP A 24 49.55 -8.18 -11.20
C ASP A 24 48.72 -7.25 -10.31
N GLU A 25 49.11 -5.97 -10.19
CA GLU A 25 48.33 -4.95 -9.50
C GLU A 25 46.99 -4.72 -10.20
N GLN A 26 46.96 -4.67 -11.54
CA GLN A 26 45.72 -4.56 -12.29
C GLN A 26 44.78 -5.74 -12.02
N ALA A 27 45.30 -6.97 -12.00
CA ALA A 27 44.50 -8.16 -11.71
C ALA A 27 43.96 -8.14 -10.27
N ALA A 28 44.76 -7.71 -9.30
CA ALA A 28 44.33 -7.58 -7.90
C ALA A 28 43.20 -6.56 -7.74
N ILE A 29 43.30 -5.40 -8.40
CA ILE A 29 42.25 -4.37 -8.39
C ILE A 29 40.97 -4.90 -9.05
N LEU A 30 41.09 -5.62 -10.17
CA LEU A 30 39.93 -6.22 -10.83
C LEU A 30 39.23 -7.26 -9.93
N GLU A 31 39.98 -8.12 -9.25
CA GLU A 31 39.42 -9.10 -8.32
C GLU A 31 38.72 -8.42 -7.12
N GLU A 32 39.33 -7.39 -6.54
CA GLU A 32 38.73 -6.63 -5.45
C GLU A 32 37.44 -5.94 -5.89
N THR A 33 37.45 -5.30 -7.07
CA THR A 33 36.27 -4.62 -7.61
C THR A 33 35.15 -5.61 -7.95
N GLU A 34 35.45 -6.77 -8.53
CA GLU A 34 34.46 -7.81 -8.80
C GLU A 34 33.83 -8.34 -7.51
N ASN A 35 34.63 -8.57 -6.47
CA ASN A 35 34.14 -8.99 -5.16
C ASN A 35 33.25 -7.92 -4.53
N ALA A 36 33.64 -6.65 -4.57
CA ALA A 36 32.82 -5.55 -4.06
C ALA A 36 31.49 -5.43 -4.83
N VAL A 37 31.52 -5.51 -6.16
CA VAL A 37 30.31 -5.48 -6.99
C VAL A 37 29.40 -6.66 -6.66
N LYS A 38 29.97 -7.86 -6.45
CA LYS A 38 29.21 -9.05 -6.08
C LYS A 38 28.52 -8.88 -4.72
N GLN A 39 29.23 -8.39 -3.71
CA GLN A 39 28.65 -8.13 -2.38
C GLN A 39 27.51 -7.11 -2.45
N VAL A 40 27.70 -6.00 -3.16
CA VAL A 40 26.66 -4.99 -3.34
C VAL A 40 25.43 -5.55 -4.06
N ARG A 41 25.63 -6.41 -5.08
CA ARG A 41 24.53 -7.08 -5.78
C ARG A 41 23.75 -7.99 -4.84
N GLU A 42 24.44 -8.82 -4.05
CA GLU A 42 23.81 -9.72 -3.08
C GLU A 42 23.00 -8.94 -2.03
N GLU A 43 23.53 -7.81 -1.56
CA GLU A 43 22.81 -6.92 -0.63
C GLU A 43 21.54 -6.32 -1.26
N ILE A 44 21.64 -5.83 -2.50
CA ILE A 44 20.49 -5.28 -3.24
C ILE A 44 19.42 -6.36 -3.44
N GLU A 45 19.81 -7.56 -3.86
CA GLU A 45 18.89 -8.69 -4.07
C GLU A 45 18.15 -9.06 -2.78
N LEU A 46 18.87 -9.13 -1.65
CA LEU A 46 18.27 -9.42 -0.35
C LEU A 46 17.30 -8.31 0.08
N SER A 47 17.69 -7.05 -0.10
CA SER A 47 16.86 -5.88 0.20
C SER A 47 15.57 -5.88 -0.63
N ASP A 48 15.69 -6.18 -1.92
CA ASP A 48 14.54 -6.23 -2.83
C ASP A 48 13.62 -7.41 -2.51
N LEU A 49 14.16 -8.57 -2.14
CA LEU A 49 13.38 -9.70 -1.68
C LEU A 49 12.57 -9.35 -0.42
N ALA A 50 13.19 -8.66 0.55
CA ALA A 50 12.51 -8.22 1.76
C ALA A 50 11.37 -7.21 1.47
N LYS A 51 11.61 -6.26 0.55
CA LYS A 51 10.59 -5.31 0.09
C LYS A 51 9.45 -6.02 -0.62
N GLN A 52 9.74 -6.96 -1.52
CA GLN A 52 8.73 -7.74 -2.23
C GLN A 52 7.86 -8.53 -1.26
N PHE A 53 8.47 -9.22 -0.29
CA PHE A 53 7.74 -9.95 0.74
C PHE A 53 6.79 -9.03 1.53
N THR A 54 7.30 -7.88 1.97
CA THR A 54 6.51 -6.88 2.71
C THR A 54 5.34 -6.37 1.87
N TRP A 55 5.60 -6.03 0.60
CA TRP A 55 4.58 -5.59 -0.35
C TRP A 55 3.50 -6.65 -0.55
N GLN A 56 3.87 -7.92 -0.73
CA GLN A 56 2.92 -9.02 -0.89
C GLN A 56 2.01 -9.17 0.33
N ILE A 57 2.56 -9.11 1.54
CA ILE A 57 1.77 -9.18 2.77
C ILE A 57 0.79 -8.02 2.87
N LEU A 58 1.26 -6.79 2.63
CA LEU A 58 0.43 -5.59 2.70
C LEU A 58 -0.68 -5.64 1.65
N LYS A 59 -0.36 -5.98 0.41
CA LYS A 59 -1.32 -6.13 -0.67
C LYS A 59 -2.37 -7.19 -0.31
N LYS A 60 -1.95 -8.38 0.12
CA LYS A 60 -2.89 -9.46 0.45
C LYS A 60 -3.81 -9.10 1.61
N ARG A 61 -3.27 -8.53 2.68
CA ARG A 61 -4.03 -8.24 3.91
C ARG A 61 -4.90 -7.00 3.79
N CYS A 62 -4.37 -5.94 3.20
CA CYS A 62 -5.00 -4.63 3.18
C CYS A 62 -5.76 -4.39 1.87
N TRP A 63 -5.20 -4.80 0.72
CA TRP A 63 -5.86 -4.58 -0.56
C TRP A 63 -6.75 -5.76 -0.93
N ASP A 64 -6.20 -6.93 -1.21
CA ASP A 64 -6.91 -8.06 -1.83
C ASP A 64 -8.11 -8.53 -1.00
N ARG A 65 -8.03 -8.46 0.33
CA ARG A 65 -9.14 -8.77 1.25
C ARG A 65 -10.35 -7.83 1.14
N MET A 66 -10.17 -6.61 0.64
CA MET A 66 -11.26 -5.64 0.49
C MET A 66 -12.16 -6.01 -0.70
N GLU A 67 -13.46 -6.09 -0.47
CA GLU A 67 -14.48 -6.21 -1.52
C GLU A 67 -14.72 -4.85 -2.18
N VAL A 68 -14.87 -3.80 -1.36
CA VAL A 68 -14.95 -2.41 -1.82
C VAL A 68 -13.61 -1.73 -1.54
N LYS A 69 -12.88 -1.38 -2.60
CA LYS A 69 -11.62 -0.65 -2.47
C LYS A 69 -11.87 0.82 -2.11
N GLY A 70 -10.95 1.39 -1.35
CA GLY A 70 -10.90 2.83 -1.11
C GLY A 70 -10.64 3.58 -2.41
N ARG A 71 -11.46 4.59 -2.68
CA ARG A 71 -11.43 5.47 -3.82
C ARG A 71 -11.75 6.87 -3.36
N THR A 72 -11.12 7.81 -4.04
CA THR A 72 -11.22 9.22 -3.74
C THR A 72 -11.51 9.96 -5.04
N LEU A 73 -12.48 10.87 -5.00
CA LEU A 73 -12.75 11.84 -6.04
C LEU A 73 -12.26 13.20 -5.57
N LYS A 74 -11.34 13.80 -6.32
CA LYS A 74 -10.82 15.16 -6.06
C LYS A 74 -11.40 16.11 -7.08
N ALA A 75 -11.87 17.27 -6.62
CA ALA A 75 -12.31 18.33 -7.50
C ALA A 75 -11.09 19.00 -8.17
N PHE A 76 -11.24 19.40 -9.43
CA PHE A 76 -10.23 20.22 -10.11
C PHE A 76 -10.32 21.66 -9.63
N GLY A 77 -9.18 22.28 -9.30
CA GLY A 77 -9.11 23.69 -8.91
C GLY A 77 -9.77 24.06 -7.58
N LEU A 78 -10.30 23.09 -6.83
CA LEU A 78 -10.92 23.27 -5.51
C LEU A 78 -10.33 22.25 -4.53
N GLN A 79 -10.16 22.64 -3.27
CA GLN A 79 -9.74 21.74 -2.19
C GLN A 79 -10.92 20.89 -1.67
N LEU A 80 -11.62 20.22 -2.58
CA LEU A 80 -12.72 19.32 -2.24
C LEU A 80 -12.35 17.88 -2.59
N GLU A 81 -12.51 17.00 -1.62
CA GLU A 81 -12.24 15.57 -1.75
C GLU A 81 -13.40 14.77 -1.15
N VAL A 82 -13.89 13.78 -1.90
CA VAL A 82 -14.90 12.84 -1.42
C VAL A 82 -14.34 11.43 -1.53
N CYS A 83 -14.31 10.70 -0.42
CA CYS A 83 -13.82 9.33 -0.36
C CYS A 83 -14.92 8.36 0.09
N ASN A 84 -14.87 7.12 -0.40
CA ASN A 84 -15.72 6.05 0.13
C ASN A 84 -15.02 5.33 1.29
N PHE A 85 -15.81 4.63 2.10
CA PHE A 85 -15.26 3.74 3.12
C PHE A 85 -14.94 2.37 2.51
N PRO A 86 -13.69 1.88 2.60
CA PRO A 86 -13.34 0.54 2.13
C PRO A 86 -14.02 -0.54 2.99
N LEU A 87 -14.48 -1.61 2.37
CA LEU A 87 -15.17 -2.70 3.06
C LEU A 87 -14.57 -4.04 2.70
N CYS A 88 -14.37 -4.89 3.71
CA CYS A 88 -14.02 -6.29 3.54
C CYS A 88 -15.26 -7.12 3.19
N ALA A 89 -15.05 -8.23 2.47
CA ALA A 89 -16.08 -9.23 2.25
C ALA A 89 -16.58 -9.76 3.60
N ARG A 90 -17.90 -9.81 3.77
CA ARG A 90 -18.54 -10.33 4.99
C ARG A 90 -18.68 -11.84 4.91
N SER A 91 -18.42 -12.51 6.02
CA SER A 91 -18.68 -13.94 6.16
C SER A 91 -20.18 -14.22 6.24
N GLN A 92 -20.58 -15.46 5.92
CA GLN A 92 -21.98 -15.87 6.01
C GLN A 92 -22.55 -15.75 7.43
N ALA A 93 -21.72 -15.99 8.46
CA ALA A 93 -22.12 -15.83 9.86
C ALA A 93 -22.40 -14.36 10.21
N GLU A 94 -21.57 -13.42 9.73
CA GLU A 94 -21.82 -11.98 9.92
C GLU A 94 -23.07 -11.53 9.19
N LEU A 95 -23.30 -12.00 7.96
CA LEU A 95 -24.52 -11.71 7.20
C LEU A 95 -25.77 -12.20 7.92
N ALA A 96 -25.74 -13.43 8.44
CA ALA A 96 -26.84 -13.98 9.23
C ALA A 96 -27.11 -13.16 10.51
N ARG A 97 -26.05 -12.75 11.21
CA ARG A 97 -26.17 -11.89 12.40
C ARG A 97 -26.77 -10.53 12.06
N LEU A 98 -26.32 -9.90 10.97
CA LEU A 98 -26.88 -8.64 10.49
C LEU A 98 -28.35 -8.77 10.10
N ALA A 99 -28.73 -9.86 9.45
CA ALA A 99 -30.13 -10.15 9.11
C ALA A 99 -31.00 -10.28 10.37
N ALA A 100 -30.52 -11.01 11.37
CA ALA A 100 -31.22 -11.15 12.66
C ALA A 100 -31.42 -9.79 13.35
N VAL A 101 -30.37 -8.97 13.43
CA VAL A 101 -30.44 -7.61 14.01
C VAL A 101 -31.42 -6.72 13.23
N ARG A 102 -31.36 -6.74 11.89
CA ARG A 102 -32.27 -5.97 11.04
C ARG A 102 -33.72 -6.39 11.23
N ASN A 103 -33.99 -7.69 11.35
CA ASN A 103 -35.33 -8.21 11.60
C ASN A 103 -35.84 -7.79 12.98
N ARG A 104 -35.03 -7.94 14.04
CA ARG A 104 -35.39 -7.46 15.38
C ARG A 104 -35.72 -5.97 15.37
N ARG A 105 -34.89 -5.15 14.70
CA ARG A 105 -35.13 -3.70 14.62
C ARG A 105 -36.43 -3.37 13.89
N ARG A 106 -36.76 -4.08 12.80
CA ARG A 106 -38.02 -3.91 12.08
C ARG A 106 -39.23 -4.21 12.96
N VAL A 107 -39.20 -5.34 13.68
CA VAL A 107 -40.28 -5.73 14.61
C VAL A 107 -40.43 -4.68 15.71
N GLN A 108 -39.33 -4.23 16.30
CA GLN A 108 -39.35 -3.18 17.32
C GLN A 108 -40.01 -1.91 16.80
N MET A 109 -39.59 -1.39 15.64
CA MET A 109 -40.18 -0.15 15.11
C MET A 109 -41.66 -0.31 14.77
N HIS A 110 -42.09 -1.49 14.31
CA HIS A 110 -43.50 -1.77 14.08
C HIS A 110 -44.29 -1.76 15.40
N MET A 111 -43.77 -2.39 16.46
CA MET A 111 -44.42 -2.39 17.78
C MET A 111 -44.51 -0.98 18.37
N GLU A 112 -43.45 -0.19 18.26
CA GLU A 112 -43.42 1.21 18.72
C GLU A 112 -44.44 2.07 17.96
N HIS A 113 -44.54 1.89 16.63
CA HIS A 113 -45.53 2.57 15.79
C HIS A 113 -46.96 2.22 16.21
N GLU A 114 -47.28 0.93 16.35
CA GLU A 114 -48.61 0.48 16.77
C GLU A 114 -48.96 0.96 18.18
N SER A 115 -48.00 0.93 19.12
CA SER A 115 -48.20 1.44 20.48
C SER A 115 -48.49 2.95 20.47
N THR A 116 -47.76 3.72 19.65
CA THR A 116 -47.99 5.16 19.48
C THR A 116 -49.37 5.43 18.88
N ARG A 117 -49.76 4.65 17.86
CA ARG A 117 -51.08 4.73 17.23
C ARG A 117 -52.20 4.46 18.23
N MET A 118 -52.10 3.38 19.00
CA MET A 118 -53.10 3.04 20.03
C MET A 118 -53.19 4.11 21.11
N MET A 119 -52.06 4.67 21.57
CA MET A 119 -52.09 5.78 22.54
C MET A 119 -52.75 7.03 21.97
N ASN A 120 -52.50 7.37 20.70
CA ASN A 120 -53.20 8.46 20.04
C ASN A 120 -54.71 8.19 19.94
N GLU A 121 -55.12 7.01 19.48
CA GLU A 121 -56.54 6.62 19.37
C GLU A 121 -57.26 6.67 20.75
N LEU A 122 -56.60 6.23 21.82
CA LEU A 122 -57.12 6.32 23.19
C LEU A 122 -57.20 7.78 23.71
N ALA A 123 -56.24 8.63 23.37
CA ALA A 123 -56.25 10.05 23.70
C ALA A 123 -57.38 10.81 22.99
N PHE A 124 -57.67 10.50 21.72
CA PHE A 124 -58.81 11.07 21.00
C PHE A 124 -60.16 10.52 21.48
N GLY A 125 -60.24 9.22 21.83
CA GLY A 125 -61.48 8.59 22.32
C GLY A 125 -61.90 9.00 23.75
N SER A 126 -60.95 9.42 24.59
CA SER A 126 -61.23 9.92 25.95
C SER A 126 -61.72 11.38 25.97
N SER A 127 -61.34 12.19 24.97
CA SER A 127 -61.84 13.56 24.79
C SER A 127 -63.35 13.60 24.48
N VAL A 128 -63.89 12.60 23.78
CA VAL A 128 -65.31 12.53 23.39
C VAL A 128 -66.23 12.04 24.52
N ARG A 129 -65.68 11.45 25.60
CA ARG A 129 -66.48 10.93 26.73
C ARG A 129 -66.71 11.91 27.88
N VAL A 130 -66.08 13.10 27.87
CA VAL A 130 -66.30 14.15 28.89
C VAL A 130 -67.18 15.24 28.29
N SER A 131 -68.44 14.92 28.01
CA SER A 131 -69.47 15.88 27.60
C SER A 131 -70.85 15.31 27.88
N TYR A 132 -71.21 15.15 29.15
CA TYR A 132 -72.59 15.10 29.65
C TYR A 132 -72.62 15.52 31.11
#